data_AF-A0A257JF02-F1
#
_entry.id   AF-A0A257JF02-F1
#
_cell.length_a   1.000
_cell.length_b   1.000
_cell.length_c   1.000
_cell.angle_alpha   90.00
_cell.angle_beta   90.00
_cell.angle_gamma   90.00
#
_symmetry.space_group_name_H-M   'P 1'
#
loop_
_entity.id
_entity.type
_entity.pdbx_description
1 polymer ?
#
loop_
_entity_poly.entity_id
_entity_poly.type
_entity_poly.pdbx_seq_one_letter_code
_entity_poly.pdbx_strand_id
1 'polypeptide(L)'
;MRAKTREWIVLNDRLAIVKRDERQGSYYFRARIDGQKGYVFRTTKTNDRSKAEEFAREQFYELQSLAKSGIVVHAKGEFENVYEDFQRDVLVHKSLSRTAQFDGTYRRYFLPFFQQKPIREIDEHAIDTYFTWRVNYYASEEAKGRQEVAAKRKRGSKPAAKATKRRSTLSNLKRPSPATLKIERGLLKEILSYAARRKLITRVPDISLPR
;
A
#
# COMPACT_ATOMS: atom_id res chain seq x y z
N MET A 1 3.13 -37.79 -7.63
CA MET A 1 3.10 -36.31 -7.76
C MET A 1 2.80 -35.97 -9.21
N ARG A 2 1.60 -35.53 -9.57
CA ARG A 2 1.28 -35.12 -10.96
C ARG A 2 1.64 -33.65 -11.15
N ALA A 3 2.57 -33.37 -12.05
CA ALA A 3 2.79 -32.03 -12.57
C ALA A 3 1.50 -31.58 -13.27
N LYS A 4 0.71 -30.72 -12.62
CA LYS A 4 -0.45 -30.08 -13.26
C LYS A 4 0.10 -29.05 -14.25
N THR A 5 0.25 -29.44 -15.51
CA THR A 5 0.52 -28.55 -16.63
C THR A 5 -0.59 -27.49 -16.66
N ARG A 6 -0.23 -26.23 -16.43
CA ARG A 6 -1.18 -25.11 -16.53
C ARG A 6 -1.36 -24.81 -18.00
N GLU A 7 -2.52 -25.14 -18.56
CA GLU A 7 -2.84 -24.79 -19.94
C GLU A 7 -3.21 -23.31 -20.02
N TRP A 8 -2.44 -22.56 -20.81
CA TRP A 8 -2.69 -21.16 -21.10
C TRP A 8 -3.44 -21.07 -22.42
N ILE A 9 -4.67 -20.57 -22.37
CA ILE A 9 -5.46 -20.26 -23.55
C ILE A 9 -5.20 -18.80 -23.88
N VAL A 10 -4.37 -18.57 -24.90
CA VAL A 10 -4.04 -17.23 -25.38
C VAL A 10 -5.21 -16.73 -26.22
N LEU A 11 -5.83 -15.62 -25.80
CA LEU A 11 -6.93 -14.99 -26.54
C LEU A 11 -6.38 -13.95 -27.53
N ASN A 12 -5.33 -13.23 -27.14
CA ASN A 12 -4.52 -12.36 -27.98
C ASN A 12 -3.14 -12.14 -27.34
N ASP A 13 -2.25 -11.37 -27.98
CA ASP A 13 -0.88 -11.09 -27.50
C ASP A 13 -0.81 -10.44 -26.10
N ARG A 14 -1.92 -9.94 -25.59
CA ARG A 14 -2.02 -9.15 -24.36
C ARG A 14 -2.98 -9.75 -23.34
N LEU A 15 -3.71 -10.80 -23.66
CA LEU A 15 -4.75 -11.40 -22.84
C LEU A 15 -4.71 -12.91 -22.99
N ALA A 16 -4.53 -13.60 -21.87
CA ALA A 16 -4.63 -15.05 -21.80
C ALA A 16 -5.48 -15.47 -20.60
N ILE A 17 -6.19 -16.58 -20.71
CA ILE A 17 -6.83 -17.23 -19.57
C ILE A 17 -6.11 -18.53 -19.23
N VAL A 18 -6.08 -18.88 -17.95
CA VAL A 18 -5.44 -20.09 -17.43
C VAL A 18 -6.33 -20.75 -16.40
N LYS A 19 -6.41 -22.08 -16.46
CA LYS A 19 -7.08 -22.88 -15.44
C LYS A 19 -6.03 -23.60 -14.61
N ARG A 20 -6.08 -23.46 -13.28
CA ARG A 20 -5.15 -24.17 -12.36
C ARG A 20 -5.55 -25.63 -12.14
N ASP A 21 -6.82 -25.96 -12.31
CA ASP A 21 -7.37 -27.29 -12.07
C ASP A 21 -8.54 -27.57 -13.02
N GLU A 22 -8.48 -28.65 -13.79
CA GLU A 22 -9.52 -29.02 -14.76
C GLU A 22 -10.85 -29.37 -14.10
N ARG A 23 -10.84 -30.03 -12.93
CA ARG A 23 -12.05 -30.59 -12.30
C ARG A 23 -12.94 -29.56 -11.60
N GLN A 24 -12.35 -28.59 -10.91
CA GLN A 24 -13.11 -27.63 -10.08
C GLN A 24 -12.52 -26.20 -10.06
N GLY A 25 -11.50 -25.91 -10.86
CA GLY A 25 -10.87 -24.59 -10.86
C GLY A 25 -11.66 -23.55 -11.64
N SER A 26 -11.83 -22.35 -11.07
CA SER A 26 -12.19 -21.16 -11.86
C SER A 26 -11.04 -20.77 -12.79
N TYR A 27 -11.38 -20.16 -13.93
CA TYR A 27 -10.39 -19.55 -14.80
C TYR A 27 -9.80 -18.29 -14.14
N TYR A 28 -8.58 -17.99 -14.53
CA TYR A 28 -7.87 -16.75 -14.23
C TYR A 28 -7.50 -16.08 -15.53
N PHE A 29 -7.59 -14.76 -15.61
CA PHE A 29 -7.09 -14.01 -16.74
C PHE A 29 -5.78 -13.30 -16.38
N ARG A 30 -4.91 -13.19 -17.38
CA ARG A 30 -3.67 -12.45 -17.38
C ARG A 30 -3.74 -11.41 -18.49
N ALA A 31 -3.73 -10.14 -18.10
CA ALA A 31 -3.76 -9.00 -19.03
C ALA A 31 -2.45 -8.22 -18.98
N ARG A 32 -1.94 -7.83 -20.15
CA ARG A 32 -0.85 -6.86 -20.32
C ARG A 32 -1.45 -5.53 -20.77
N ILE A 33 -1.26 -4.50 -19.96
CA ILE A 33 -1.83 -3.17 -20.22
C ILE A 33 -0.72 -2.25 -20.74
N ASP A 34 -1.00 -1.54 -21.84
CA ASP A 34 -0.05 -0.58 -22.40
C ASP A 34 0.18 0.58 -21.41
N GLY A 35 1.44 0.99 -21.27
CA GLY A 35 1.83 2.03 -20.32
C GLY A 35 2.06 1.54 -18.89
N GLN A 36 1.89 0.24 -18.60
CA GLN A 36 2.13 -0.35 -17.28
C GLN A 36 3.12 -1.50 -17.35
N LYS A 37 4.02 -1.57 -16.36
CA LYS A 37 5.01 -2.66 -16.25
C LYS A 37 4.37 -3.85 -15.54
N GLY A 38 4.39 -5.01 -16.19
CA GLY A 38 3.92 -6.28 -15.62
C GLY A 38 2.60 -6.78 -16.21
N TYR A 39 1.95 -7.70 -15.50
CA TYR A 39 0.69 -8.32 -15.91
C TYR A 39 -0.35 -8.23 -14.79
N VAL A 40 -1.58 -7.89 -15.14
CA VAL A 40 -2.73 -7.96 -14.24
C VAL A 40 -3.25 -9.39 -14.23
N PHE A 41 -3.18 -10.06 -13.08
CA PHE A 41 -3.65 -11.43 -12.90
C PHE A 41 -4.85 -11.46 -11.95
N ARG A 42 -6.03 -11.86 -12.43
CA ARG A 42 -7.27 -11.91 -11.65
C ARG A 42 -8.08 -13.17 -11.98
N THR A 43 -8.95 -13.60 -11.08
CA THR A 43 -9.87 -14.71 -11.33
C THR A 43 -11.10 -14.22 -12.11
N THR A 44 -11.60 -15.03 -13.04
CA THR A 44 -12.89 -14.80 -13.72
C THR A 44 -14.08 -15.33 -12.91
N LYS A 45 -13.82 -16.02 -11.78
CA LYS A 45 -14.83 -16.65 -10.89
C LYS A 45 -15.77 -17.65 -11.58
N THR A 46 -15.50 -18.02 -12.84
CA THR A 46 -16.30 -19.00 -13.60
C THR A 46 -15.42 -20.17 -14.04
N ASN A 47 -16.03 -21.35 -14.12
CA ASN A 47 -15.42 -22.59 -14.62
C ASN A 47 -15.76 -22.86 -16.09
N ASP A 48 -16.68 -22.08 -16.66
CA ASP A 48 -17.09 -22.13 -18.05
C ASP A 48 -16.12 -21.29 -18.89
N ARG A 49 -15.57 -21.91 -19.94
CA ARG A 49 -14.59 -21.30 -20.83
C ARG A 49 -15.18 -20.09 -21.54
N SER A 50 -16.34 -20.20 -22.17
CA SER A 50 -16.91 -19.12 -22.99
C SER A 50 -17.21 -17.90 -22.13
N LYS A 51 -17.80 -18.10 -20.94
CA LYS A 51 -18.03 -17.02 -19.97
C LYS A 51 -16.73 -16.42 -19.44
N ALA A 52 -15.69 -17.23 -19.24
CA ALA A 52 -14.39 -16.74 -18.81
C ALA A 52 -13.73 -15.85 -19.87
N GLU A 53 -13.84 -16.22 -21.15
CA GLU A 53 -13.30 -15.44 -22.27
C GLU A 53 -14.01 -14.09 -22.39
N GLU A 54 -15.34 -14.07 -22.33
CA GLU A 54 -16.13 -12.84 -22.41
C GLU A 54 -15.83 -11.90 -21.23
N PHE A 55 -15.84 -12.43 -20.00
CA PHE A 55 -15.47 -11.67 -18.81
C PHE A 55 -14.03 -11.14 -18.88
N ALA A 56 -13.08 -11.95 -19.35
CA ALA A 56 -11.70 -11.53 -19.51
C ALA A 56 -11.56 -10.40 -20.54
N ARG A 57 -12.31 -10.43 -21.65
CA ARG A 57 -12.33 -9.36 -22.65
C ARG A 57 -12.92 -8.08 -22.09
N GLU A 58 -14.08 -8.15 -21.43
CA GLU A 58 -14.73 -6.99 -20.82
C GLU A 58 -13.79 -6.31 -19.81
N GLN A 59 -13.21 -7.09 -18.91
CA GLN A 59 -12.25 -6.59 -17.93
C GLN A 59 -10.99 -6.03 -18.62
N PHE A 60 -10.49 -6.65 -19.69
CA PHE A 60 -9.35 -6.13 -20.43
C PHE A 60 -9.64 -4.75 -21.05
N TYR A 61 -10.81 -4.56 -21.65
CA TYR A 61 -11.22 -3.27 -22.22
C TYR A 61 -11.41 -2.21 -21.15
N GLU A 62 -12.01 -2.55 -20.01
CA GLU A 62 -12.14 -1.65 -18.86
C GLU A 62 -10.77 -1.19 -18.37
N LEU A 63 -9.84 -2.14 -18.20
CA LEU A 63 -8.46 -1.87 -17.78
C LEU A 63 -7.70 -1.00 -18.79
N GLN A 64 -7.89 -1.24 -20.08
CA GLN A 64 -7.30 -0.44 -21.15
C GLN A 64 -7.88 0.98 -21.19
N SER A 65 -9.18 1.12 -20.99
CA SER A 65 -9.87 2.42 -20.91
C SER A 65 -9.38 3.22 -19.70
N LEU A 66 -9.26 2.56 -18.54
CA LEU A 66 -8.68 3.14 -17.32
C LEU A 66 -7.24 3.62 -17.56
N ALA A 67 -6.39 2.79 -18.16
CA ALA A 67 -5.02 3.16 -18.48
C ALA A 67 -4.93 4.34 -19.46
N LYS A 68 -5.79 4.37 -20.50
CA LYS A 68 -5.91 5.51 -21.43
C LYS A 68 -6.36 6.80 -20.73
N SER A 69 -7.21 6.69 -19.72
CA SER A 69 -7.64 7.82 -18.89
C SER A 69 -6.58 8.30 -17.88
N GLY A 70 -5.38 7.71 -17.88
CA GLY A 70 -4.31 8.04 -16.95
C GLY A 70 -4.45 7.40 -15.56
N ILE A 71 -5.42 6.48 -15.39
CA ILE A 71 -5.59 5.73 -14.15
C ILE A 71 -4.68 4.50 -14.22
N VAL A 72 -3.61 4.52 -13.43
CA VAL A 72 -2.67 3.40 -13.31
C VAL A 72 -3.38 2.23 -12.60
N VAL A 73 -3.45 1.09 -13.27
CA VAL A 73 -4.11 -0.13 -12.79
C VAL A 73 -3.05 -1.05 -12.20
N HIS A 74 -2.80 -0.88 -10.90
CA HIS A 74 -1.88 -1.77 -10.20
C HIS A 74 -2.49 -3.17 -10.03
N ALA A 75 -1.67 -4.20 -10.25
CA ALA A 75 -1.93 -5.57 -9.83
C ALA A 75 -1.12 -5.87 -8.57
N LYS A 76 -1.70 -6.65 -7.65
CA LYS A 76 -1.15 -7.14 -6.36
C LYS A 76 0.28 -6.68 -6.02
N GLY A 77 0.38 -5.82 -5.00
CA GLY A 77 1.59 -5.08 -4.60
C GLY A 77 1.31 -3.57 -4.48
N GLU A 78 0.08 -3.20 -4.10
CA GLU A 78 -0.55 -1.95 -4.54
C GLU A 78 -0.27 -0.76 -3.61
N PHE A 79 0.04 -0.95 -2.31
CA PHE A 79 0.20 0.21 -1.42
C PHE A 79 1.44 1.04 -1.75
N GLU A 80 2.57 0.39 -2.02
CA GLU A 80 3.82 1.07 -2.38
C GLU A 80 3.68 1.83 -3.70
N ASN A 81 3.16 1.17 -4.74
CA ASN A 81 2.94 1.80 -6.04
C ASN A 81 1.92 2.96 -5.95
N VAL A 82 0.86 2.82 -5.14
CA VAL A 82 -0.10 3.91 -4.89
C VAL A 82 0.57 5.08 -4.17
N TYR A 83 1.48 4.81 -3.25
CA TYR A 83 2.24 5.85 -2.58
C TYR A 83 3.22 6.56 -3.52
N GLU A 84 3.90 5.84 -4.42
CA GLU A 84 4.76 6.43 -5.45
C GLU A 84 3.98 7.34 -6.40
N ASP A 85 2.81 6.89 -6.85
CA ASP A 85 1.89 7.71 -7.65
C ASP A 85 1.39 8.93 -6.87
N PHE A 86 1.02 8.76 -5.60
CA PHE A 86 0.65 9.87 -4.71
C PHE A 86 1.81 10.86 -4.53
N GLN A 87 3.04 10.37 -4.46
CA GLN A 87 4.21 11.20 -4.34
C GLN A 87 4.43 12.04 -5.60
N ARG A 88 4.33 11.42 -6.78
CA ARG A 88 4.46 12.10 -8.07
C ARG A 88 3.36 13.14 -8.29
N ASP A 89 2.12 12.81 -7.96
CA ASP A 89 0.96 13.60 -8.39
C ASP A 89 0.46 14.58 -7.33
N VAL A 90 0.72 14.32 -6.04
CA VAL A 90 0.20 15.13 -4.92
C VAL A 90 1.32 15.75 -4.10
N LEU A 91 2.34 14.98 -3.71
CA LEU A 91 3.40 15.52 -2.84
C LEU A 91 4.29 16.56 -3.53
N VAL A 92 4.42 16.52 -4.86
CA VAL A 92 5.15 17.54 -5.65
C VAL A 92 4.57 18.94 -5.43
N HIS A 93 3.26 19.05 -5.19
CA HIS A 93 2.58 20.34 -4.97
C HIS A 93 2.54 20.76 -3.50
N LYS A 94 3.14 20.00 -2.58
CA LYS A 94 3.17 20.31 -1.14
C LYS A 94 4.51 20.91 -0.72
N SER A 95 4.49 21.56 0.44
CA SER A 95 5.71 22.12 1.03
C SER A 95 6.72 21.01 1.37
N LEU A 96 8.01 21.33 1.26
CA LEU A 96 9.11 20.40 1.56
C LEU A 96 8.99 19.76 2.95
N SER A 97 8.56 20.54 3.95
CA SER A 97 8.33 20.04 5.31
C SER A 97 7.23 18.97 5.36
N ARG A 98 6.14 19.18 4.63
CA ARG A 98 5.03 18.24 4.57
C ARG A 98 5.42 16.98 3.81
N THR A 99 6.16 17.10 2.71
CA THR A 99 6.70 15.97 1.95
C THR A 99 7.66 15.13 2.78
N ALA A 100 8.57 15.75 3.52
CA ALA A 100 9.47 15.05 4.45
C ALA A 100 8.72 14.34 5.58
N GLN A 101 7.61 14.92 6.06
CA GLN A 101 6.74 14.29 7.05
C GLN A 101 6.05 13.04 6.49
N PHE A 102 5.54 13.11 5.25
CA PHE A 102 4.97 11.95 4.55
C PHE A 102 6.01 10.85 4.37
N ASP A 103 7.15 11.17 3.75
CA ASP A 103 8.20 10.20 3.45
C ASP A 103 8.75 9.53 4.72
N GLY A 104 9.00 10.34 5.76
CA GLY A 104 9.45 9.83 7.05
C GLY A 104 8.41 8.96 7.77
N THR A 105 7.12 9.21 7.60
CA THR A 105 6.04 8.38 8.20
C THR A 105 5.84 7.11 7.39
N TYR A 106 5.82 7.24 6.06
CA TYR A 106 5.66 6.15 5.12
C TYR A 106 6.75 5.10 5.30
N ARG A 107 8.03 5.47 5.19
CA ARG A 107 9.15 4.53 5.28
C ARG A 107 9.24 3.82 6.63
N ARG A 108 8.86 4.51 7.72
CA ARG A 108 9.00 3.96 9.08
C ARG A 108 7.82 3.09 9.50
N TYR A 109 6.61 3.44 9.07
CA TYR A 109 5.39 2.85 9.63
C TYR A 109 4.47 2.26 8.57
N PHE A 110 4.14 3.00 7.52
CA PHE A 110 3.17 2.50 6.55
C PHE A 110 3.76 1.42 5.65
N LEU A 111 4.96 1.62 5.11
CA LEU A 111 5.60 0.66 4.22
C LEU A 111 5.80 -0.70 4.91
N PRO A 112 6.47 -0.82 6.08
CA PRO A 112 6.69 -2.13 6.71
C PRO A 112 5.39 -2.86 7.07
N PHE A 113 4.32 -2.14 7.36
CA PHE A 113 3.05 -2.72 7.77
C PHE A 113 2.14 -3.11 6.60
N PHE A 114 2.10 -2.28 5.54
CA PHE A 114 1.20 -2.47 4.39
C PHE A 114 1.90 -3.04 3.15
N GLN A 115 3.22 -3.32 3.18
CA GLN A 115 4.02 -3.72 2.02
C GLN A 115 3.39 -4.81 1.13
N GLN A 116 2.77 -5.82 1.74
CA GLN A 116 2.19 -6.96 1.02
C GLN A 116 0.66 -6.87 0.86
N LYS A 117 0.03 -5.82 1.39
CA LYS A 117 -1.43 -5.66 1.34
C LYS A 117 -1.83 -4.87 0.09
N PRO A 118 -2.75 -5.40 -0.74
CA PRO A 118 -3.35 -4.59 -1.79
C PRO A 118 -4.18 -3.46 -1.17
N ILE A 119 -4.27 -2.31 -1.86
CA ILE A 119 -4.92 -1.09 -1.35
C ILE A 119 -6.40 -1.35 -1.02
N ARG A 120 -7.01 -2.32 -1.74
CA ARG A 120 -8.39 -2.78 -1.55
C ARG A 120 -8.62 -3.58 -0.28
N GLU A 121 -7.59 -4.24 0.24
CA GLU A 121 -7.66 -5.01 1.49
C GLU A 121 -7.30 -4.15 2.72
N ILE A 122 -7.05 -2.85 2.53
CA ILE A 122 -6.90 -1.89 3.63
C ILE A 122 -8.30 -1.46 4.05
N ASP A 123 -8.97 -2.32 4.80
CA ASP A 123 -10.24 -2.06 5.45
C ASP A 123 -10.06 -1.41 6.83
N GLU A 124 -11.18 -1.13 7.51
CA GLU A 124 -11.20 -0.52 8.84
C GLU A 124 -10.42 -1.38 9.85
N HIS A 125 -10.54 -2.70 9.74
CA HIS A 125 -9.84 -3.65 10.61
C HIS A 125 -8.31 -3.61 10.40
N ALA A 126 -7.83 -3.55 9.16
CA ALA A 126 -6.41 -3.42 8.86
C ALA A 126 -5.83 -2.12 9.41
N ILE A 127 -6.61 -1.04 9.36
CA ILE A 127 -6.22 0.28 9.90
C ILE A 127 -6.19 0.27 11.43
N ASP A 128 -7.20 -0.31 12.09
CA ASP A 128 -7.21 -0.45 13.56
C ASP A 128 -6.04 -1.33 14.04
N THR A 129 -5.73 -2.40 13.31
CA THR A 129 -4.57 -3.26 13.57
C THR A 129 -3.27 -2.47 13.43
N TYR A 130 -3.16 -1.63 12.39
CA TYR A 130 -2.02 -0.72 12.21
C TYR A 130 -1.84 0.22 13.40
N PHE A 131 -2.92 0.88 13.86
CA PHE A 131 -2.80 1.83 14.97
C PHE A 131 -2.50 1.14 16.30
N THR A 132 -3.02 -0.07 16.51
CA THR A 132 -2.69 -0.92 17.67
C THR A 132 -1.21 -1.28 17.68
N TRP A 133 -0.68 -1.71 16.52
CA TRP A 133 0.75 -1.94 16.35
C TRP A 133 1.56 -0.66 16.57
N ARG A 134 1.09 0.48 16.03
CA ARG A 134 1.78 1.77 16.07
C ARG A 134 1.97 2.31 17.48
N VAL A 135 0.99 2.12 18.36
CA VAL A 135 1.06 2.48 19.78
C VAL A 135 2.16 1.68 20.49
N ASN A 136 2.30 0.40 20.13
CA ASN A 136 3.28 -0.53 20.71
C ASN A 136 4.64 -0.52 20.01
N TYR A 137 4.76 0.18 18.87
CA TYR A 137 5.97 0.21 18.05
C TYR A 137 7.25 0.52 18.85
N TYR A 138 7.21 1.51 19.73
CA TYR A 138 8.37 1.92 20.54
C TYR A 138 8.68 0.98 21.72
N ALA A 139 7.80 0.03 22.03
CA ALA A 139 8.08 -1.03 22.99
C ALA A 139 8.89 -2.18 22.38
N SER A 140 8.95 -2.28 21.04
CA SER A 140 9.73 -3.30 20.32
C SER A 140 11.25 -3.11 20.46
N GLU A 141 11.99 -4.21 20.44
CA GLU A 141 13.47 -4.22 20.49
C GLU A 141 14.09 -3.46 19.29
N GLU A 142 13.49 -3.53 18.11
CA GLU A 142 13.97 -2.80 16.93
C GLU A 142 13.89 -1.27 17.12
N ALA A 143 12.82 -0.79 17.74
CA ALA A 143 12.68 0.62 18.06
C ALA A 143 13.67 1.05 19.15
N LYS A 144 13.92 0.21 20.17
CA LYS A 144 14.92 0.45 21.22
C LYS A 144 16.33 0.58 20.64
N GLY A 145 16.73 -0.29 19.71
CA GLY A 145 18.02 -0.19 19.03
C GLY A 145 18.21 1.14 18.28
N ARG A 146 17.17 1.64 17.62
CA ARG A 146 17.20 2.97 16.98
C ARG A 146 17.27 4.12 17.99
N GLN A 147 16.61 3.98 19.14
CA GLN A 147 16.69 4.95 20.24
C GLN A 147 18.10 5.03 20.82
N GLU A 148 18.76 3.89 20.98
CA GLU A 148 20.14 3.82 21.45
C GLU A 148 21.13 4.45 20.46
N VAL A 149 21.00 4.16 19.16
CA VAL A 149 21.83 4.80 18.12
C VAL A 149 21.61 6.32 18.12
N ALA A 150 20.35 6.78 18.25
CA ALA A 150 20.05 8.20 18.33
C ALA A 150 20.63 8.85 19.60
N ALA A 151 20.62 8.14 20.74
CA ALA A 151 21.25 8.59 21.97
C ALA A 151 22.78 8.68 21.84
N LYS A 152 23.41 7.70 21.17
CA LYS A 152 24.87 7.67 20.91
C LYS A 152 25.30 8.81 19.98
N ARG A 153 24.53 9.13 18.93
CA ARG A 153 24.81 10.24 17.99
C ARG A 153 24.80 11.63 18.65
N LYS A 154 24.13 11.79 19.79
CA LYS A 154 24.14 13.05 20.56
C LYS A 154 25.38 13.27 21.41
N ARG A 155 26.25 12.27 21.56
CA ARG A 155 27.53 12.39 22.30
C ARG A 155 28.67 13.02 21.47
N GLY A 156 28.34 13.73 20.40
CA GLY A 156 29.31 14.60 19.70
C GLY A 156 29.33 16.00 20.33
N SER A 157 30.53 16.53 20.55
CA SER A 157 30.83 17.81 21.21
C SER A 157 30.05 18.99 20.60
N LYS A 158 28.88 19.30 21.14
CA LYS A 158 28.25 20.62 21.03
C LYS A 158 27.95 21.11 22.44
N PRO A 159 28.30 22.37 22.80
CA PRO A 159 27.96 22.91 24.11
C PRO A 159 26.46 22.76 24.32
N ALA A 160 26.10 22.22 25.48
CA ALA A 160 24.73 21.89 25.84
C ALA A 160 23.86 23.15 25.76
N ALA A 161 23.21 23.38 24.61
CA ALA A 161 22.11 24.32 24.54
C ALA A 161 21.11 23.91 25.63
N LYS A 162 20.79 24.87 26.54
CA LYS A 162 19.95 24.64 27.73
C LYS A 162 18.82 23.69 27.38
N ALA A 163 18.79 22.51 28.02
CA ALA A 163 17.83 21.45 27.75
C ALA A 163 16.41 22.03 27.84
N THR A 164 15.82 22.31 26.68
CA THR A 164 14.47 22.88 26.63
C THR A 164 13.54 21.73 26.99
N LYS A 165 12.99 21.75 28.21
CA LYS A 165 12.21 20.65 28.85
C LYS A 165 10.96 20.17 28.09
N ARG A 166 10.71 20.64 26.87
CA ARG A 166 9.43 20.47 26.15
C ARG A 166 9.48 19.64 24.87
N ARG A 167 10.65 19.15 24.44
CA ARG A 167 10.73 18.38 23.18
C ARG A 167 11.02 16.91 23.46
N SER A 168 10.01 16.05 23.30
CA SER A 168 10.21 14.61 23.29
C SER A 168 11.16 14.24 22.15
N THR A 169 12.36 13.78 22.49
CA THR A 169 13.33 13.29 21.50
C THR A 169 13.09 11.81 21.24
N LEU A 170 13.50 11.35 20.06
CA LEU A 170 13.32 9.95 19.64
C LEU A 170 13.80 8.96 20.71
N SER A 171 14.89 9.30 21.41
CA SER A 171 15.51 8.53 22.49
C SER A 171 14.63 8.23 23.71
N ASN A 172 13.63 9.07 24.00
CA ASN A 172 12.84 8.99 25.24
C ASN A 172 11.36 8.67 24.98
N LEU A 173 11.00 8.38 23.73
CA LEU A 173 9.61 8.22 23.32
C LEU A 173 9.16 6.78 23.56
N LYS A 174 8.40 6.53 24.63
CA LYS A 174 7.84 5.19 24.95
C LYS A 174 6.57 4.87 24.17
N ARG A 175 5.76 5.89 23.86
CA ARG A 175 4.51 5.80 23.10
C ARG A 175 4.36 7.06 22.23
N PRO A 176 3.76 6.96 21.03
CA PRO A 176 3.44 8.14 20.23
C PRO A 176 2.42 9.02 20.96
N SER A 177 2.52 10.34 20.80
CA SER A 177 1.53 11.27 21.34
C SER A 177 0.19 11.12 20.58
N PRO A 178 -0.97 11.33 21.23
CA PRO A 178 -2.26 11.35 20.54
C PRO A 178 -2.30 12.34 19.37
N ALA A 179 -1.58 13.47 19.48
CA ALA A 179 -1.45 14.43 18.38
C ALA A 179 -0.68 13.84 17.19
N THR A 180 0.36 13.04 17.45
CA THR A 180 1.11 12.31 16.42
C THR A 180 0.20 11.31 15.70
N LEU A 181 -0.58 10.53 16.45
CA LEU A 181 -1.53 9.56 15.87
C LEU A 181 -2.60 10.25 15.01
N LYS A 182 -3.11 11.42 15.44
CA LYS A 182 -4.03 12.24 14.63
C LYS A 182 -3.42 12.70 13.31
N ILE A 183 -2.14 13.09 13.32
CA ILE A 183 -1.41 13.46 12.10
C ILE A 183 -1.25 12.24 11.19
N GLU A 184 -0.81 11.09 11.74
CA GLU A 184 -0.65 9.85 10.98
C GLU A 184 -1.98 9.38 10.36
N ARG A 185 -3.09 9.49 11.09
CA ARG A 185 -4.44 9.30 10.55
C ARG A 185 -4.73 10.21 9.36
N GLY A 186 -4.42 11.50 9.50
CA GLY A 186 -4.63 12.48 8.41
C GLY A 186 -3.81 12.13 7.17
N LEU A 187 -2.55 11.72 7.35
CA LEU A 187 -1.66 11.26 6.27
C LEU A 187 -2.23 10.02 5.56
N LEU A 188 -2.63 9.01 6.33
CA LEU A 188 -3.18 7.76 5.79
C LEU A 188 -4.50 8.02 5.05
N LYS A 189 -5.39 8.83 5.63
CA LYS A 189 -6.65 9.23 4.99
C LYS A 189 -6.41 9.94 3.67
N GLU A 190 -5.38 10.78 3.57
CA GLU A 190 -5.05 11.50 2.34
C GLU A 190 -4.62 10.53 1.21
N ILE A 191 -3.78 9.53 1.55
CA ILE A 191 -3.37 8.47 0.62
C ILE A 191 -4.58 7.64 0.16
N LEU A 192 -5.44 7.21 1.10
CA LEU A 192 -6.64 6.41 0.78
C LEU A 192 -7.66 7.22 -0.02
N SER A 193 -7.80 8.52 0.26
CA SER A 193 -8.66 9.42 -0.53
C SER A 193 -8.16 9.56 -1.97
N TYR A 194 -6.85 9.63 -2.16
CA TYR A 194 -6.24 9.61 -3.49
C TYR A 194 -6.52 8.29 -4.22
N ALA A 195 -6.40 7.15 -3.53
CA ALA A 195 -6.76 5.85 -4.09
C ALA A 195 -8.25 5.76 -4.47
N ALA A 196 -9.15 6.33 -3.67
CA ALA A 196 -10.58 6.38 -3.96
C ALA A 196 -10.88 7.23 -5.20
N ARG A 197 -10.22 8.39 -5.36
CA ARG A 197 -10.36 9.24 -6.57
C ARG A 197 -9.91 8.52 -7.84
N ARG A 198 -8.94 7.61 -7.73
CA ARG A 198 -8.48 6.76 -8.84
C ARG A 198 -9.31 5.48 -9.02
N LYS A 199 -10.44 5.34 -8.32
CA LYS A 199 -11.31 4.15 -8.35
C LYS A 199 -10.57 2.85 -7.99
N LEU A 200 -9.47 2.96 -7.23
CA LEU A 200 -8.74 1.79 -6.74
C LEU A 200 -9.50 1.14 -5.58
N ILE A 201 -10.10 1.96 -4.72
CA ILE A 201 -11.01 1.55 -3.64
C ILE A 201 -12.39 2.17 -3.85
N THR A 202 -13.44 1.45 -3.44
CA THR A 202 -14.83 1.91 -3.60
C THR A 202 -15.21 2.99 -2.59
N ARG A 203 -14.72 2.87 -1.35
CA ARG A 203 -14.96 3.82 -0.27
C ARG A 203 -13.69 4.03 0.54
N VAL A 204 -13.54 5.21 1.13
CA VAL A 204 -12.48 5.46 2.13
C VAL A 204 -12.96 4.87 3.47
N PRO A 205 -12.24 3.91 4.06
CA PRO A 205 -12.54 3.39 5.40
C PRO A 205 -12.59 4.49 6.46
N ASP A 206 -13.44 4.34 7.47
CA ASP A 206 -13.35 5.20 8.65
C ASP A 206 -12.11 4.83 9.48
N ILE A 207 -11.48 5.83 10.07
CA ILE A 207 -10.22 5.65 10.81
C ILE A 207 -10.43 6.05 12.25
N SER A 208 -10.68 5.03 13.07
CA SER A 208 -10.69 5.14 14.52
C SER A 208 -9.25 5.21 15.05
N LEU A 209 -9.05 5.93 16.15
CA LEU A 209 -7.78 5.92 16.86
C LEU A 209 -7.97 5.21 18.19
N PRO A 210 -7.04 4.33 18.60
CA PRO A 210 -7.07 3.73 19.93
C PRO A 210 -6.98 4.86 20.97
N ARG A 211 -7.84 4.78 21.99
CA ARG A 211 -7.89 5.74 23.10
C ARG A 211 -6.77 5.49 24.11
#